data_AF-A0A4R2TM07-F1
#
_entry.id   AF-A0A4R2TM07-F1
#
_cell.length_a   1.000
_cell.length_b   1.000
_cell.length_c   1.000
_cell.angle_alpha   90.00
_cell.angle_beta   90.00
_cell.angle_gamma   90.00
#
_symmetry.space_group_name_H-M   'P 1'
#
loop_
_entity.id
_entity.type
_entity.pdbx_description
1 polymer ?
#
loop_
_entity_poly.entity_id
_entity_poly.type
_entity_poly.pdbx_seq_one_letter_code
_entity_poly.pdbx_strand_id
1 'polypeptide(L)'
;MTVAPSPAALAAVIGAPSISPGTYIRLRREEVGLTIEKVAMMIESDPPVSLSRRIESLTMIEADVEEISLSTAMVLHEVIGIDLRILAYWMAVAVGATPTCTGILGPSNPKLSA
;
A
#
# COMPACT_ATOMS: atom_id res chain seq x y z
N MET A 1 -11.99 -23.04 -16.46
CA MET A 1 -12.71 -21.91 -15.83
C MET A 1 -11.99 -21.60 -14.53
N THR A 2 -11.06 -20.64 -14.53
CA THR A 2 -10.32 -20.27 -13.31
C THR A 2 -11.13 -19.20 -12.60
N VAL A 3 -11.73 -19.56 -11.46
CA VAL A 3 -12.41 -18.60 -10.59
C VAL A 3 -11.31 -17.75 -9.95
N ALA A 4 -11.30 -16.46 -10.26
CA ALA A 4 -10.41 -15.52 -9.58
C ALA A 4 -10.73 -15.57 -8.07
N PRO A 5 -9.71 -15.69 -7.20
CA PRO A 5 -9.95 -15.73 -5.76
C PRO A 5 -10.67 -14.45 -5.32
N SER A 6 -11.66 -14.60 -4.46
CA SER A 6 -12.37 -13.47 -3.85
C SER A 6 -11.36 -12.54 -3.16
N PRO A 7 -11.51 -11.20 -3.26
CA PRO A 7 -10.63 -10.26 -2.56
C PRO A 7 -10.58 -10.50 -1.04
N ALA A 8 -11.64 -11.06 -0.45
CA ALA A 8 -11.67 -11.47 0.95
C ALA A 8 -10.75 -12.67 1.26
N ALA A 9 -10.56 -13.59 0.31
CA ALA A 9 -9.67 -14.75 0.46
C ALA A 9 -8.19 -14.34 0.33
N LEU A 10 -7.89 -13.34 -0.53
CA LEU A 10 -6.56 -12.73 -0.59
C LEU A 10 -6.24 -12.03 0.73
N ALA A 11 -7.15 -11.21 1.26
CA ALA A 11 -6.97 -10.53 2.54
C ALA A 11 -6.63 -11.50 3.71
N ALA A 12 -7.29 -12.65 3.78
CA ALA A 12 -7.01 -13.66 4.80
C ALA A 12 -5.63 -14.35 4.65
N VAL A 13 -5.14 -14.54 3.43
CA VAL A 13 -3.84 -15.19 3.15
C VAL A 13 -2.65 -14.31 3.50
N ILE A 14 -2.79 -12.98 3.38
CA ILE A 14 -1.76 -11.99 3.76
C ILE A 14 -1.92 -11.46 5.19
N GLY A 15 -2.90 -11.94 5.95
CA GLY A 15 -3.18 -11.41 7.29
C GLY A 15 -3.64 -9.94 7.27
N ALA A 16 -4.26 -9.50 6.17
CA ALA A 16 -4.76 -8.15 6.05
C ALA A 16 -5.88 -7.94 7.09
N PRO A 17 -5.72 -6.94 7.98
CA PRO A 17 -6.69 -6.71 9.04
C PRO A 17 -8.06 -6.36 8.45
N SER A 18 -9.15 -6.66 9.16
CA SER A 18 -10.55 -6.36 8.77
C SER A 18 -10.89 -4.86 8.74
N ILE A 19 -9.87 -4.04 8.68
CA ILE A 19 -9.84 -2.59 8.80
C ILE A 19 -9.48 -2.04 7.41
N SER A 20 -10.02 -0.88 7.06
CA SER A 20 -9.67 -0.26 5.78
C SER A 20 -8.20 0.20 5.78
N PRO A 21 -7.54 0.25 4.61
CA PRO A 21 -6.17 0.75 4.48
C PRO A 21 -5.95 2.10 5.17
N GLY A 22 -6.82 3.08 4.91
CA GLY A 22 -6.76 4.42 5.49
C GLY A 22 -6.88 4.39 7.01
N THR A 23 -7.82 3.61 7.55
CA THR A 23 -7.97 3.45 9.00
C THR A 23 -6.75 2.77 9.62
N TYR A 24 -6.14 1.77 8.97
CA TYR A 24 -4.91 1.15 9.46
C TYR A 24 -3.75 2.15 9.52
N ILE A 25 -3.56 2.95 8.46
CA ILE A 25 -2.53 3.99 8.40
C ILE A 25 -2.70 4.99 9.54
N ARG A 26 -3.93 5.49 9.76
CA ARG A 26 -4.24 6.41 10.86
C ARG A 26 -3.88 5.82 12.21
N LEU A 27 -4.37 4.61 12.51
CA LEU A 27 -4.10 3.95 13.79
C LEU A 27 -2.60 3.75 14.01
N ARG A 28 -1.88 3.32 12.97
CA ARG A 28 -0.45 3.09 13.10
C ARG A 28 0.32 4.39 13.31
N ARG A 29 -0.05 5.48 12.62
CA ARG A 29 0.50 6.82 12.82
C ARG A 29 0.27 7.30 14.26
N GLU A 30 -0.93 7.13 14.79
CA GLU A 30 -1.29 7.49 16.16
C GLU A 30 -0.52 6.67 17.20
N GLU A 31 -0.35 5.36 16.96
CA GLU A 31 0.41 4.46 17.83
C GLU A 31 1.87 4.88 17.98
N VAL A 32 2.50 5.36 16.88
CA VAL A 32 3.87 5.89 16.91
C VAL A 32 3.96 7.36 17.35
N GLY A 33 2.82 7.98 17.70
CA GLY A 33 2.75 9.33 18.26
C GLY A 33 3.02 10.46 17.27
N LEU A 34 2.81 10.23 15.97
CA LEU A 34 3.05 11.23 14.94
C LEU A 34 1.78 11.99 14.55
N THR A 35 1.89 13.31 14.38
CA THR A 35 0.81 14.10 13.80
C THR A 35 0.80 13.95 12.28
N ILE A 36 -0.34 14.28 11.68
CA ILE A 36 -0.49 14.23 10.22
C ILE A 36 0.47 15.21 9.53
N GLU A 37 0.68 16.38 10.11
CA GLU A 37 1.61 17.40 9.62
C GLU A 37 3.04 16.88 9.64
N LYS A 38 3.41 16.12 10.69
CA LYS A 38 4.76 15.59 10.81
C LYS A 38 5.07 14.56 9.73
N VAL A 39 4.12 13.69 9.40
CA VAL A 39 4.27 12.73 8.31
C VAL A 39 4.23 13.45 6.96
N ALA A 40 3.29 14.38 6.75
CA ALA A 40 3.17 15.13 5.50
C ALA A 40 4.43 15.95 5.15
N MET A 41 5.17 16.45 6.14
CA MET A 41 6.46 17.11 5.91
C MET A 41 7.51 16.17 5.28
N MET A 42 7.46 14.88 5.58
CA MET A 42 8.40 13.87 5.07
C MET A 42 8.04 13.39 3.65
N ILE A 43 6.81 13.64 3.19
CA ILE A 43 6.36 13.27 1.84
C ILE A 43 6.93 14.26 0.84
N GLU A 44 7.91 13.84 0.06
CA GLU A 44 8.35 14.57 -1.12
C GLU A 44 7.36 14.35 -2.28
N SER A 45 7.14 15.40 -3.07
CA SER A 45 6.28 15.35 -4.24
C SER A 45 6.99 15.94 -5.45
N ASP A 46 6.80 15.32 -6.61
CA ASP A 46 7.24 15.83 -7.90
C ASP A 46 6.05 15.87 -8.87
N PRO A 47 5.57 17.07 -9.29
CA PRO A 47 6.09 18.38 -8.92
C PRO A 47 5.90 18.73 -7.43
N PRO A 48 6.71 19.64 -6.86
CA PRO A 48 6.53 20.10 -5.49
C PRO A 48 5.15 20.71 -5.26
N VAL A 49 4.44 20.24 -4.23
CA VAL A 49 3.18 20.82 -3.76
C VAL A 49 3.31 21.38 -2.36
N SER A 50 2.41 22.30 -2.00
CA SER A 50 2.41 22.92 -0.68
C SER A 50 2.26 21.88 0.44
N LEU A 51 2.79 22.19 1.62
CA LEU A 51 2.59 21.34 2.80
C LEU A 51 1.10 21.14 3.11
N SER A 52 0.28 22.18 2.98
CA SER A 52 -1.16 22.08 3.18
C SER A 52 -1.82 21.06 2.24
N ARG A 53 -1.41 21.00 0.97
CA ARG A 53 -1.92 20.00 0.02
C ARG A 53 -1.46 18.59 0.38
N ARG A 54 -0.24 18.41 0.88
CA ARG A 54 0.25 17.11 1.36
C ARG A 54 -0.49 16.65 2.62
N ILE A 55 -0.78 17.56 3.54
CA ILE A 55 -1.61 17.27 4.73
C ILE A 55 -3.01 16.85 4.30
N GLU A 56 -3.64 17.60 3.39
CA GLU A 56 -4.95 17.25 2.85
C GLU A 56 -4.94 15.88 2.17
N SER A 57 -3.98 15.63 1.28
CA SER A 57 -3.82 14.33 0.60
C SER A 57 -3.68 13.18 1.61
N LEU A 58 -2.80 13.32 2.61
CA LEU A 58 -2.65 12.30 3.66
C LEU A 58 -3.92 12.12 4.50
N THR A 59 -4.69 13.19 4.73
CA THR A 59 -5.99 13.13 5.44
C THR A 59 -7.00 12.34 4.62
N MET A 60 -7.04 12.57 3.31
CA MET A 60 -7.93 11.88 2.38
C MET A 60 -7.54 10.42 2.19
N ILE A 61 -6.25 10.10 2.24
CA ILE A 61 -5.74 8.71 2.28
C ILE A 61 -6.20 8.01 3.57
N GLU A 62 -6.05 8.64 4.73
CA GLU A 62 -6.50 8.07 6.02
C GLU A 62 -8.03 7.89 6.09
N ALA A 63 -8.77 8.62 5.27
CA ALA A 63 -10.22 8.49 5.11
C ALA A 63 -10.63 7.54 3.96
N ASP A 64 -9.68 6.86 3.30
CA ASP A 64 -9.89 5.99 2.13
C ASP A 64 -10.56 6.69 0.93
N VAL A 65 -10.36 7.99 0.77
CA VAL A 65 -10.90 8.80 -0.33
C VAL A 65 -9.88 9.02 -1.45
N GLU A 66 -8.60 9.14 -1.11
CA GLU A 66 -7.50 9.33 -2.07
C GLU A 66 -6.59 8.09 -2.08
N GLU A 67 -6.08 7.73 -3.27
CA GLU A 67 -5.18 6.59 -3.45
C GLU A 67 -3.78 6.87 -2.89
N ILE A 68 -3.10 5.81 -2.46
CA ILE A 68 -1.72 5.90 -1.98
C ILE A 68 -0.77 6.02 -3.18
N SER A 69 -0.05 7.13 -3.28
CA SER A 69 1.04 7.26 -4.26
C SER A 69 2.28 6.47 -3.82
N LEU A 70 3.20 6.19 -4.76
CA LEU A 70 4.44 5.49 -4.44
C LEU A 70 5.32 6.27 -3.43
N SER A 71 5.43 7.60 -3.59
CA SER A 71 6.23 8.42 -2.66
C SER A 71 5.64 8.40 -1.26
N THR A 72 4.30 8.47 -1.15
CA THR A 72 3.62 8.32 0.14
C THR A 72 3.85 6.93 0.72
N ALA A 73 3.74 5.86 -0.08
CA ALA A 73 3.99 4.50 0.39
C ALA A 73 5.39 4.31 0.99
N MET A 74 6.43 4.87 0.33
CA MET A 74 7.80 4.82 0.86
C MET A 74 7.91 5.49 2.24
N VAL A 75 7.31 6.68 2.40
CA VAL A 75 7.31 7.39 3.69
C VAL A 75 6.51 6.62 4.75
N LEU A 76 5.36 6.04 4.40
CA LEU A 76 4.58 5.24 5.34
C LEU A 76 5.37 4.00 5.81
N HIS A 77 6.14 3.38 4.91
CA HIS A 77 7.03 2.29 5.30
C HIS A 77 8.11 2.76 6.29
N GLU A 78 8.82 3.83 5.95
CA GLU A 78 9.97 4.30 6.73
C GLU A 78 9.58 4.90 8.09
N VAL A 79 8.49 5.66 8.14
CA VAL A 79 8.15 6.50 9.29
C VAL A 79 7.18 5.81 10.26
N ILE A 80 6.23 5.03 9.74
CA ILE A 80 5.21 4.36 10.56
C ILE A 80 5.32 2.82 10.51
N GLY A 81 6.25 2.28 9.74
CA GLY A 81 6.65 0.87 9.78
C GLY A 81 5.68 -0.09 9.07
N ILE A 82 4.92 0.37 8.08
CA ILE A 82 4.02 -0.50 7.30
C ILE A 82 4.83 -1.30 6.29
N ASP A 83 4.62 -2.62 6.21
CA ASP A 83 5.31 -3.49 5.25
C ASP A 83 5.03 -3.06 3.79
N LEU A 84 6.07 -2.88 2.98
CA LEU A 84 5.95 -2.47 1.58
C LEU A 84 5.09 -3.41 0.74
N ARG A 85 5.02 -4.71 1.07
CA ARG A 85 4.16 -5.67 0.36
C ARG A 85 2.69 -5.40 0.59
N ILE A 86 2.31 -4.94 1.79
CA ILE A 86 0.93 -4.56 2.11
C ILE A 86 0.57 -3.27 1.36
N LEU A 87 1.47 -2.28 1.36
CA LEU A 87 1.27 -1.02 0.63
C LEU A 87 1.15 -1.27 -0.88
N ALA A 88 2.04 -2.07 -1.45
CA ALA A 88 1.99 -2.44 -2.86
C ALA A 88 0.69 -3.19 -3.21
N TYR A 89 0.23 -4.07 -2.32
CA TYR A 89 -1.06 -4.75 -2.48
C TYR A 89 -2.22 -3.75 -2.52
N TRP A 90 -2.28 -2.80 -1.58
CA TRP A 90 -3.35 -1.78 -1.57
C TRP A 90 -3.32 -0.88 -2.79
N MET A 91 -2.13 -0.45 -3.23
CA MET A 91 -1.98 0.32 -4.47
C MET A 91 -2.46 -0.47 -5.68
N ALA A 92 -2.14 -1.76 -5.78
CA ALA A 92 -2.59 -2.62 -6.88
C ALA A 92 -4.11 -2.79 -6.89
N VAL A 93 -4.73 -3.02 -5.73
CA VAL A 93 -6.18 -3.15 -5.60
C VAL A 93 -6.89 -1.85 -6.00
N ALA A 94 -6.37 -0.69 -5.62
CA ALA A 94 -6.95 0.61 -5.95
C ALA A 94 -7.05 0.84 -7.47
N VAL A 95 -6.00 0.49 -8.22
CA VAL A 95 -5.98 0.60 -9.70
C VAL A 95 -6.72 -0.53 -10.43
N GLY A 96 -7.41 -1.42 -9.70
CA GLY A 96 -8.12 -2.57 -10.26
C GLY A 96 -7.19 -3.67 -10.79
N ALA A 97 -5.90 -3.65 -10.44
CA ALA A 97 -4.97 -4.72 -10.77
C ALA A 97 -5.17 -5.90 -9.83
N THR A 98 -5.09 -7.12 -10.37
CA THR A 98 -4.98 -8.31 -9.54
C THR A 98 -3.50 -8.45 -9.13
N PRO A 99 -3.16 -8.38 -7.84
CA PRO A 99 -1.78 -8.60 -7.41
C PRO A 99 -1.46 -10.07 -7.66
N THR A 100 -0.77 -10.34 -8.77
CA THR A 100 -0.37 -11.70 -9.12
C THR A 100 0.77 -12.11 -8.19
N CYS A 101 0.49 -13.00 -7.24
CA CYS A 101 1.50 -13.77 -6.51
C CYS A 101 2.22 -14.76 -7.45
N THR A 102 2.87 -14.28 -8.50
CA THR A 102 3.62 -15.14 -9.43
C THR A 102 5.11 -14.96 -9.16
N GLY A 103 5.56 -15.49 -8.03
CA GLY A 103 6.96 -15.42 -7.60
C GLY A 103 7.51 -16.68 -6.92
N ILE A 104 6.79 -17.80 -6.88
CA ILE A 104 7.26 -19.07 -6.28
C ILE A 104 7.46 -20.19 -7.31
N LEU A 105 7.09 -20.01 -8.58
CA LEU A 105 7.44 -20.95 -9.65
C LEU A 105 8.40 -20.25 -10.61
N GLY A 106 9.69 -20.55 -10.45
CA GLY A 106 10.76 -20.06 -11.33
C GLY A 106 10.52 -20.42 -12.80
N PRO A 107 11.26 -19.82 -13.74
CA PRO A 107 11.10 -20.11 -15.15
C PRO A 107 11.40 -21.60 -15.40
N SER A 108 10.37 -22.35 -15.82
CA SER A 108 10.52 -23.66 -16.43
C SER A 108 11.44 -23.51 -17.64
N ASN A 109 12.70 -23.90 -17.49
CA ASN A 109 13.70 -23.92 -18.54
C ASN A 109 13.34 -25.05 -19.53
N PRO A 110 12.97 -24.78 -20.80
CA PRO A 110 12.67 -25.84 -21.74
C PRO A 110 13.89 -26.11 -22.64
N LYS A 111 15.06 -26.44 -22.06
CA LYS A 111 16.18 -27.02 -22.82
C LYS A 111 17.06 -27.86 -21.92
N LEU A 112 16.88 -29.19 -21.98
CA LEU A 112 17.92 -30.22 -21.91
C LEU A 112 17.22 -31.58 -21.98
N SER A 113 17.03 -32.09 -23.20
CA SER A 113 17.07 -33.52 -23.47
C SER A 113 18.13 -33.73 -24.55
N ALA A 114 19.00 -34.68 -24.23
CA ALA A 114 20.17 -35.10 -25.01
C ALA A 114 19.80 -35.67 -26.37
#